data_AF-A0A968FYC4-F1
#
_entry.id   AF-A0A968FYC4-F1
#
_cell.length_a   1.000
_cell.length_b   1.000
_cell.length_c   1.000
_cell.angle_alpha   90.00
_cell.angle_beta   90.00
_cell.angle_gamma   90.00
#
_symmetry.space_group_name_H-M   'P 1'
#
loop_
_entity.id
_entity.type
_entity.pdbx_description
1 polymer ?
#
loop_
_entity_poly.entity_id
_entity_poly.type
_entity_poly.pdbx_seq_one_letter_code
_entity_poly.pdbx_strand_id
1 'polypeptide(L)'
;MKAIVEKDLKSPLDALFPSFEENPIASASLGQVHRARLKSGSSVAVKVQRPNIQRTIKIDMEILMHLATLMERHLEGWGLYNAPKLVEEMTATIEKELDYSVEAAY
;
A
#
# COMPACT_ATOMS: atom_id res chain seq x y z
N MET A 1 7.03 9.54 8.78
CA MET A 1 5.66 9.65 8.23
C MET A 1 5.24 11.09 7.99
N LYS A 2 5.39 12.01 8.94
CA LYS A 2 5.11 13.45 8.77
C LYS A 2 5.57 14.03 7.41
N ALA A 3 6.84 13.89 7.06
CA ALA A 3 7.39 14.39 5.79
C ALA A 3 6.74 13.80 4.52
N ILE A 4 6.24 12.57 4.57
CA ILE A 4 5.53 11.94 3.44
C ILE A 4 4.17 12.61 3.26
N VAL A 5 3.42 12.73 4.36
CA VAL A 5 2.10 13.37 4.36
C VAL A 5 2.19 14.83 3.92
N GLU A 6 3.19 15.57 4.41
CA GLU A 6 3.41 16.97 4.03
C GLU A 6 3.76 17.12 2.55
N LYS A 7 4.57 16.20 2.01
CA LYS A 7 4.93 16.17 0.59
C LYS A 7 3.71 15.90 -0.28
N ASP A 8 2.91 14.89 0.09
CA ASP A 8 1.75 14.46 -0.69
C ASP A 8 0.63 15.51 -0.68
N LEU A 9 0.38 16.13 0.48
CA LEU A 9 -0.63 17.18 0.65
C LEU A 9 -0.13 18.59 0.31
N LYS A 10 1.17 18.74 -0.01
CA LYS A 10 1.82 20.02 -0.32
C LYS A 10 1.57 21.10 0.74
N SER A 11 1.50 20.72 2.01
CA SER A 11 1.21 21.62 3.12
C SER A 11 1.85 21.11 4.42
N PRO A 12 2.28 21.98 5.33
CA PRO A 12 2.74 21.56 6.65
C PRO A 12 1.65 20.79 7.40
N LEU A 13 2.02 19.72 8.10
CA LEU A 13 1.05 18.83 8.74
C LEU A 13 0.24 19.59 9.79
N ASP A 14 0.92 20.45 10.53
CA ASP A 14 0.39 21.34 11.57
C ASP A 14 -0.58 22.39 11.00
N ALA A 15 -0.49 22.72 9.70
CA ALA A 15 -1.44 23.59 9.03
C ALA A 15 -2.74 22.86 8.65
N LEU A 16 -2.74 21.53 8.58
CA LEU A 16 -3.90 20.73 8.21
C LEU A 16 -4.56 20.07 9.44
N PHE A 17 -3.73 19.57 10.34
CA PHE A 17 -4.13 18.83 11.54
C PHE A 17 -3.57 19.53 12.79
N PRO A 18 -4.42 20.20 13.59
CA PRO A 18 -4.00 20.75 14.88
C PRO A 18 -3.42 19.73 15.86
N SER A 19 -3.72 18.45 15.66
CA SER A 19 -3.09 17.34 16.39
C SER A 19 -2.93 16.15 15.46
N PHE A 20 -1.76 15.52 15.49
CA PHE A 20 -1.43 14.32 14.73
C PHE A 20 -0.56 13.41 15.61
N GLU A 21 -0.98 12.16 15.79
CA GLU A 21 -0.27 11.16 16.59
C GLU A 21 0.82 10.50 15.73
N GLU A 22 2.10 10.78 16.05
CA GLU A 22 3.23 10.25 15.27
C GLU A 22 3.34 8.73 15.37
N ASN A 23 2.91 8.14 16.49
CA ASN A 23 2.83 6.70 16.64
C ASN A 23 1.58 6.19 15.92
N PRO A 24 1.71 5.19 15.03
CA PRO A 24 0.55 4.63 14.36
C PRO A 24 -0.31 3.86 15.36
N ILE A 25 -1.63 3.98 15.21
CA ILE A 25 -2.62 3.24 16.01
C ILE A 25 -2.92 1.85 15.42
N ALA A 26 -2.57 1.64 14.15
CA ALA A 26 -2.71 0.36 13.46
C ALA A 26 -1.78 0.26 12.24
N SER A 27 -1.47 -0.98 11.82
CA SER A 27 -0.91 -1.26 10.50
C SER A 27 -2.04 -1.46 9.51
N ALA A 28 -1.90 -0.90 8.31
CA ALA A 28 -2.72 -1.26 7.15
C ALA A 28 -1.90 -2.17 6.21
N SER A 29 -2.55 -2.81 5.23
CA SER A 29 -1.92 -3.69 4.23
C SER A 29 -0.60 -3.10 3.69
N LEU A 30 -0.68 -1.94 3.04
CA LEU A 30 0.47 -1.24 2.41
C LEU A 30 0.91 0.03 3.16
N GLY A 31 0.42 0.23 4.39
CA GLY A 31 0.49 1.53 5.07
C GLY A 31 0.44 1.46 6.59
N GLN A 32 0.29 2.63 7.19
CA GLN A 32 0.10 2.83 8.62
C GLN A 32 -1.08 3.76 8.84
N VAL A 33 -1.81 3.60 9.94
CA VAL A 33 -2.94 4.45 10.29
C VAL A 33 -2.56 5.27 11.51
N HIS A 34 -2.71 6.58 11.40
CA HIS A 34 -2.43 7.55 12.46
C HIS A 34 -3.73 8.20 12.91
N ARG A 35 -3.84 8.52 14.20
CA ARG A 35 -4.94 9.35 14.70
C ARG A 35 -4.59 10.82 14.48
N ALA A 36 -5.54 11.60 14.00
CA ALA A 36 -5.38 13.04 13.87
C ALA A 36 -6.68 13.78 14.22
N ARG A 37 -6.58 15.10 14.34
CA ARG A 37 -7.72 15.99 14.53
C ARG A 37 -7.73 17.03 13.42
N LEU A 38 -8.89 17.28 12.84
CA LEU A 38 -9.10 18.36 11.87
C LEU A 38 -9.29 19.72 12.56
N LYS A 39 -9.11 20.81 11.82
CA LYS A 39 -9.42 22.17 12.27
C LYS A 39 -10.87 22.37 12.69
N SER A 40 -11.79 21.59 12.14
CA SER A 40 -13.20 21.55 12.56
C SER A 40 -13.41 20.95 13.97
N GLY A 41 -12.39 20.30 14.54
CA GLY A 41 -12.48 19.60 15.82
C GLY A 41 -12.81 18.10 15.70
N SER A 42 -13.13 17.61 14.50
CA SER A 42 -13.41 16.19 14.23
C SER A 42 -12.14 15.33 14.36
N SER A 43 -12.25 14.18 15.02
CA SER A 43 -11.20 13.16 15.05
C SER A 43 -11.25 12.33 13.77
N VAL A 44 -10.10 12.06 13.17
CA VAL A 44 -9.97 11.30 11.92
C VAL A 44 -8.85 10.26 12.01
N ALA A 45 -8.95 9.23 11.19
CA ALA A 45 -7.88 8.28 10.93
C ALA A 45 -7.18 8.65 9.62
N VAL A 46 -5.87 8.82 9.65
CA VAL A 46 -5.05 9.18 8.48
C VAL A 46 -4.23 7.96 8.09
N LYS A 47 -4.58 7.35 6.96
CA LYS A 47 -3.84 6.23 6.36
C LYS A 47 -2.69 6.79 5.52
N VAL A 48 -1.47 6.37 5.82
CA VAL A 48 -0.24 6.83 5.17
C VAL A 48 0.49 5.63 4.58
N GLN A 49 0.85 5.72 3.30
CA GLN A 49 1.62 4.66 2.65
C GLN A 49 3.03 4.55 3.25
N ARG A 50 3.55 3.31 3.33
CA ARG A 50 4.93 3.12 3.76
C ARG A 50 5.89 3.72 2.73
N PRO A 51 6.99 4.37 3.16
CA PRO A 51 7.98 4.87 2.23
C PRO A 51 8.50 3.73 1.34
N ASN A 52 8.63 4.02 0.05
CA ASN A 52 9.13 3.10 -0.98
C ASN A 52 8.26 1.87 -1.26
N ILE A 53 7.04 1.77 -0.72
CA ILE A 53 6.21 0.57 -0.85
C ILE A 53 5.91 0.20 -2.31
N GLN A 54 5.68 1.18 -3.18
CA GLN A 54 5.47 0.95 -4.62
C GLN A 54 6.66 0.24 -5.28
N ARG A 55 7.89 0.66 -4.95
CA ARG A 55 9.10 0.04 -5.49
C ARG A 55 9.29 -1.38 -4.96
N THR A 56 9.05 -1.58 -3.66
CA THR A 56 9.13 -2.90 -3.03
C THR A 56 8.15 -3.88 -3.66
N ILE A 57 6.87 -3.50 -3.76
CA ILE A 57 5.84 -4.32 -4.38
C ILE A 57 6.20 -4.66 -5.83
N LYS A 58 6.66 -3.69 -6.61
CA LYS A 58 7.06 -3.94 -8.01
C LYS A 58 8.14 -5.03 -8.10
N ILE A 59 9.20 -4.90 -7.30
CA ILE A 59 10.30 -5.88 -7.28
C ILE A 59 9.79 -7.25 -6.82
N ASP A 60 8.95 -7.29 -5.78
CA ASP A 60 8.40 -8.53 -5.25
C ASP A 60 7.52 -9.25 -6.28
N MET A 61 6.67 -8.51 -7.02
CA MET A 61 5.84 -9.09 -8.08
C MET A 61 6.67 -9.59 -9.26
N GLU A 62 7.74 -8.88 -9.65
CA GLU A 62 8.70 -9.35 -10.66
C GLU A 62 9.38 -10.66 -10.24
N ILE A 63 9.81 -10.76 -8.98
CA ILE A 63 10.40 -11.98 -8.42
C ILE A 63 9.39 -13.13 -8.42
N LEU A 64 8.17 -12.89 -7.94
CA LEU A 64 7.12 -13.91 -7.90
C LEU A 64 6.75 -14.39 -9.30
N MET A 65 6.68 -13.49 -10.28
CA MET A 65 6.38 -13.85 -11.67
C MET A 65 7.47 -14.77 -12.24
N HIS A 66 8.74 -14.45 -11.97
CA HIS A 66 9.86 -15.28 -12.40
C HIS A 66 9.81 -16.67 -11.76
N LEU A 67 9.55 -16.74 -10.45
CA LEU A 67 9.42 -18.01 -9.73
C LEU A 67 8.23 -18.83 -10.24
N ALA A 68 7.07 -18.21 -10.43
CA ALA A 68 5.88 -18.86 -10.96
C ALA A 68 6.11 -19.45 -12.35
N THR A 69 6.81 -18.70 -13.23
CA THR A 69 7.18 -19.16 -14.57
C THR A 69 8.14 -20.35 -14.51
N LEU A 70 9.13 -20.34 -13.60
CA LEU A 70 10.05 -21.47 -13.41
C LEU A 70 9.32 -22.70 -12.89
N MET A 71 8.42 -22.53 -11.91
CA MET A 71 7.63 -23.61 -11.34
C MET A 71 6.73 -24.25 -12.40
N GLU A 72 6.01 -23.46 -13.20
CA GLU A 72 5.15 -23.98 -14.26
C GLU A 72 5.94 -24.79 -15.31
N ARG A 73 7.15 -24.34 -15.66
CA ARG A 73 8.01 -25.02 -16.64
C ARG A 73 8.68 -26.29 -16.11
N HIS A 74 8.93 -26.40 -14.81
CA HIS A 74 9.77 -27.46 -14.24
C HIS A 74 9.02 -28.44 -13.32
N LEU A 75 7.81 -28.09 -12.85
CA LEU A 75 7.02 -28.87 -11.91
C LEU A 75 5.72 -29.40 -12.54
N GLU A 76 5.76 -29.75 -13.82
CA GLU A 76 4.63 -30.41 -14.50
C GLU A 76 4.13 -31.61 -13.66
N GLY A 77 2.83 -31.65 -13.38
CA GLY A 77 2.18 -32.72 -12.60
C GLY A 77 1.95 -32.42 -11.10
N TRP A 78 2.39 -31.28 -10.57
CA TRP A 78 2.23 -30.92 -9.14
C TRP A 78 0.94 -30.13 -8.84
N GLY A 79 0.03 -29.97 -9.82
CA GLY A 79 -1.22 -29.21 -9.65
C GLY A 79 -1.04 -27.69 -9.63
N LEU A 80 0.15 -27.17 -9.92
CA LEU A 80 0.49 -25.74 -9.96
C LEU A 80 0.17 -25.05 -11.31
N TYR A 81 -0.79 -25.61 -12.05
CA TYR A 81 -1.20 -25.02 -13.33
C TYR A 81 -1.72 -23.60 -13.13
N ASN A 82 -1.24 -22.65 -13.94
CA ASN A 82 -1.58 -21.23 -13.90
C ASN A 82 -0.97 -20.42 -12.74
N ALA A 83 0.14 -20.86 -12.14
CA ALA A 83 0.84 -20.05 -11.14
C ALA A 83 1.18 -18.62 -11.64
N PRO A 84 1.63 -18.40 -12.89
CA PRO A 84 1.84 -17.04 -13.41
C PRO A 84 0.58 -16.19 -13.41
N LYS A 85 -0.56 -16.77 -13.81
CA LYS A 85 -1.86 -16.07 -13.83
C LYS A 85 -2.30 -15.62 -12.44
N LEU A 86 -2.06 -16.44 -11.42
CA LEU A 86 -2.33 -16.05 -10.03
C LEU A 86 -1.48 -14.83 -9.62
N VAL A 87 -0.20 -14.79 -10.02
CA VAL A 87 0.67 -13.64 -9.76
C VAL A 87 0.18 -12.39 -10.50
N GLU A 88 -0.32 -12.51 -11.73
CA GLU A 88 -0.94 -11.38 -12.46
C GLU A 88 -2.16 -10.81 -11.71
N GLU A 89 -3.06 -11.68 -11.25
CA GLU A 89 -4.25 -11.28 -10.49
C GLU A 89 -3.89 -10.63 -9.15
N MET A 90 -2.89 -11.17 -8.45
CA MET A 90 -2.33 -10.56 -7.24
C MET A 90 -1.72 -9.18 -7.52
N THR A 91 -0.94 -9.05 -8.60
CA THR A 91 -0.31 -7.79 -9.00
C THR A 91 -1.38 -6.72 -9.25
N ALA A 92 -2.40 -7.05 -10.04
CA ALA A 92 -3.49 -6.12 -10.34
C ALA A 92 -4.29 -5.72 -9.08
N THR A 93 -4.42 -6.61 -8.10
CA THR A 93 -5.08 -6.31 -6.82
C THR A 93 -4.24 -5.37 -5.97
N ILE A 94 -2.94 -5.63 -5.83
CA ILE A 94 -2.05 -4.78 -5.03
C ILE A 94 -1.86 -3.41 -5.66
N GLU A 95 -1.80 -3.31 -7.00
CA GLU A 95 -1.74 -2.03 -7.71
C GLU A 95 -2.95 -1.15 -7.41
N LYS A 96 -4.15 -1.73 -7.29
CA LYS A 96 -5.34 -1.01 -6.85
C LYS A 96 -5.23 -0.54 -5.40
N GLU A 97 -4.68 -1.36 -4.50
CA GLU A 97 -4.44 -0.94 -3.11
C GLU A 97 -3.36 0.16 -3.00
N LEU A 98 -2.44 0.27 -3.96
CA LEU A 98 -1.44 1.33 -4.01
C LEU A 98 -2.01 2.68 -4.46
N ASP A 99 -3.20 2.72 -5.06
CA ASP A 99 -3.89 3.97 -5.38
C ASP A 99 -5.02 4.24 -4.37
N TYR A 100 -4.70 5.02 -3.34
CA TYR A 100 -5.67 5.41 -2.32
C TYR A 100 -6.79 6.31 -2.87
N SER A 101 -6.64 6.89 -4.07
CA SER A 101 -7.71 7.67 -4.72
C SER A 101 -8.87 6.76 -5.14
N VAL A 102 -8.56 5.51 -5.52
CA VAL A 102 -9.57 4.50 -5.85
C VAL A 102 -10.38 4.13 -4.61
N GLU A 103 -9.71 3.93 -3.47
CA GLU A 103 -10.38 3.64 -2.18
C GLU A 103 -11.20 4.85 -1.67
N ALA A 104 -10.73 6.08 -1.91
CA ALA A 104 -11.42 7.30 -1.47
C ALA A 104 -12.68 7.63 -2.28
N ALA A 105 -12.84 7.05 -3.47
CA ALA A 105 -14.01 7.24 -4.33
C ALA A 105 -15.19 6.30 -4.01
N TYR A 106 -14.98 5.36 -3.08
CA TYR A 106 -16.01 4.48 -2.52
C TYR A 106 -16.76 5.15 -1.37
#